data_AF-A0AAV5D1M9-F1
#
_entry.id   AF-A0AAV5D1M9-F1
#
_cell.length_a   1.000
_cell.length_b   1.000
_cell.length_c   1.000
_cell.angle_alpha   90.00
_cell.angle_beta   90.00
_cell.angle_gamma   90.00
#
_symmetry.space_group_name_H-M   'P 1'
#
loop_
_entity.id
_entity.type
_entity.pdbx_description
1 polymer ?
#
loop_
_entity_poly.entity_id
_entity_poly.type
_entity_poly.pdbx_seq_one_letter_code
_entity_poly.pdbx_strand_id
1 'polypeptide(L)'
;MSTLLIGPSTVIVDDGSCIVIQSISFVHNPPGYPSYIYLNLMGISTGTTVLSIPAIVFDLNLDDSTGRLIIDSGSTTTMLVDIVRIMTIEVTPKV
;
A
#
# COMPACT_ATOMS: atom_id res chain seq x y z
N MET A 1 -16.58 10.47 12.97
CA MET A 1 -15.46 9.88 13.73
C MET A 1 -15.34 8.43 13.29
N SER A 2 -14.13 7.94 13.01
CA SER A 2 -13.90 6.57 12.56
C SER A 2 -13.56 5.66 13.75
N THR A 3 -13.84 4.36 13.62
CA THR A 3 -13.62 3.37 14.68
C THR A 3 -12.47 2.44 14.30
N LEU A 4 -11.48 2.29 15.20
CA LEU A 4 -10.47 1.23 15.12
C LEU A 4 -10.97 0.03 15.92
N LEU A 5 -11.12 -1.12 15.27
CA LEU A 5 -11.53 -2.35 15.92
C LEU A 5 -10.28 -3.16 16.29
N ILE A 6 -10.14 -3.58 17.55
CA ILE A 6 -8.97 -4.30 18.07
C ILE A 6 -9.43 -5.58 18.75
N GLY A 7 -8.80 -6.71 18.38
CA GLY A 7 -8.98 -8.00 19.05
C GLY A 7 -9.76 -9.06 18.26
N PRO A 8 -9.85 -10.29 18.80
CA PRO A 8 -10.42 -11.46 18.11
C PRO A 8 -11.95 -11.41 17.93
N SER A 9 -12.64 -10.42 18.51
CA SER A 9 -14.11 -10.27 18.42
C SER A 9 -14.58 -9.33 17.31
N THR A 10 -13.73 -9.05 16.32
CA THR A 10 -14.10 -8.24 15.15
C THR A 10 -14.87 -9.10 14.16
N VAL A 11 -16.10 -9.45 14.52
CA VAL A 11 -17.04 -10.08 13.59
C VAL A 11 -17.38 -9.06 12.52
N ILE A 12 -16.84 -9.21 11.32
CA ILE A 12 -17.37 -8.53 10.15
C ILE A 12 -18.74 -9.17 9.90
N VAL A 13 -19.79 -8.47 10.30
CA VAL A 13 -21.17 -8.90 10.07
C VAL A 13 -21.44 -8.72 8.59
N ASP A 14 -21.47 -9.84 7.87
CA ASP A 14 -21.94 -9.91 6.49
C ASP A 14 -23.46 -9.68 6.48
N ASP A 15 -23.90 -8.51 5.98
CA ASP A 15 -25.32 -8.15 5.79
C ASP A 15 -25.93 -8.84 4.54
N GLY A 16 -25.41 -10.01 4.15
CA GLY A 16 -25.76 -10.69 2.91
C GLY A 16 -25.03 -10.16 1.67
N SER A 17 -24.02 -9.30 1.86
CA SER A 17 -23.08 -8.87 0.83
C SER A 17 -21.75 -9.59 1.08
N CYS A 18 -21.36 -10.51 0.21
CA CYS A 18 -20.11 -11.28 0.33
C CYS A 18 -18.89 -10.36 0.50
N ILE A 19 -18.48 -10.10 1.75
CA ILE A 19 -17.26 -9.36 2.06
C ILE A 19 -16.12 -10.38 2.05
N VAL A 20 -15.41 -10.45 0.93
CA VAL A 20 -14.21 -11.27 0.81
C VAL A 20 -13.02 -10.48 1.39
N ILE A 21 -12.54 -10.90 2.56
CA ILE A 21 -11.29 -10.38 3.12
C ILE A 21 -10.13 -11.04 2.39
N GLN A 22 -9.27 -10.24 1.77
CA GLN A 22 -7.99 -10.69 1.26
C GLN A 22 -6.88 -10.24 2.20
N SER A 23 -6.18 -11.22 2.78
CA SER A 23 -5.05 -10.98 3.68
C SER A 23 -3.73 -11.18 2.95
N ILE A 24 -2.76 -10.35 3.29
CA ILE A 24 -1.39 -10.43 2.81
C ILE A 24 -0.44 -10.50 4.01
N SER A 25 0.63 -11.30 3.89
CA SER A 25 1.61 -11.42 4.96
C SER A 25 2.43 -10.14 5.10
N PHE A 26 2.68 -9.73 6.34
CA PHE A 26 3.64 -8.66 6.62
C PHE A 26 5.05 -9.06 6.23
N VAL A 27 5.85 -8.07 5.86
CA VAL A 27 7.29 -8.23 5.61
C VAL A 27 8.10 -7.61 6.76
N HIS A 28 9.34 -8.08 6.96
CA HIS A 28 10.20 -7.57 8.03
C HIS A 28 10.46 -6.07 7.90
N ASN A 29 10.25 -5.32 8.98
CA ASN A 29 10.55 -3.90 9.02
C ASN A 29 12.07 -3.65 8.91
N PRO A 30 12.49 -2.59 8.19
CA PRO A 30 13.90 -2.19 8.17
C PRO A 30 14.38 -1.72 9.55
N PRO A 31 15.69 -1.84 9.84
CA PRO A 31 16.27 -1.31 11.07
C PRO A 31 15.97 0.19 11.25
N GLY A 32 15.57 0.60 12.46
CA GLY A 32 15.25 2.00 12.76
C GLY A 32 13.78 2.39 12.54
N TYR A 33 12.97 1.54 11.92
CA TYR A 33 11.57 1.82 11.58
C TYR A 33 10.59 0.75 12.11
N PRO A 34 10.59 0.45 13.43
CA PRO A 34 9.87 -0.71 13.96
C PRO A 34 8.34 -0.55 13.99
N SER A 35 7.83 0.68 13.93
CA SER A 35 6.40 1.00 14.07
C SER A 35 5.63 1.01 12.75
N TYR A 36 6.31 0.97 11.60
CA TYR A 36 5.67 1.00 10.30
C TYR A 36 5.20 -0.39 9.90
N ILE A 37 4.06 -0.46 9.21
CA ILE A 37 3.52 -1.72 8.66
C ILE A 37 3.91 -1.80 7.20
N TYR A 38 4.96 -2.57 6.91
CA TYR A 38 5.44 -2.78 5.55
C TYR A 38 4.74 -3.96 4.87
N LEU A 39 4.42 -3.77 3.59
CA LEU A 39 3.84 -4.78 2.71
C LEU A 39 4.62 -4.88 1.41
N ASN A 40 4.54 -6.04 0.77
CA ASN A 40 5.09 -6.24 -0.57
C ASN A 40 4.15 -5.67 -1.63
N LEU A 41 4.62 -4.72 -2.43
CA LEU A 41 3.86 -4.14 -3.55
C LEU A 41 4.46 -4.63 -4.87
N MET A 42 3.66 -5.33 -5.67
CA MET A 42 4.14 -5.92 -6.92
C MET A 42 3.98 -5.00 -8.14
N GLY A 43 3.14 -3.97 -8.04
CA GLY A 43 2.86 -3.07 -9.14
C GLY A 43 1.66 -2.17 -8.87
N ILE A 44 1.47 -1.20 -9.76
CA ILE A 44 0.38 -0.23 -9.72
C ILE A 44 -0.29 -0.22 -11.09
N SER A 45 -1.62 -0.13 -11.12
CA SER A 45 -2.40 0.04 -12.34
C SER A 45 -3.31 1.26 -12.24
N THR A 46 -3.63 1.83 -13.39
CA THR A 46 -4.63 2.89 -13.56
C THR A 46 -5.71 2.37 -14.50
N GLY A 47 -6.91 2.13 -13.96
CA GLY A 47 -7.94 1.38 -14.69
C GLY A 47 -7.42 -0.02 -15.05
N THR A 48 -7.38 -0.34 -16.33
CA THR A 48 -6.85 -1.62 -16.84
C THR A 48 -5.37 -1.56 -17.25
N THR A 49 -4.72 -0.40 -17.13
CA THR A 49 -3.35 -0.18 -17.60
C THR A 49 -2.37 -0.36 -16.45
N VAL A 50 -1.53 -1.38 -16.53
CA VAL A 50 -0.40 -1.57 -15.60
C VAL A 50 0.68 -0.55 -15.92
N LEU A 51 1.11 0.21 -14.91
CA LEU A 51 2.19 1.18 -15.05
C LEU A 51 3.52 0.44 -15.22
N SER A 52 4.35 0.89 -16.15
CA SER A 52 5.67 0.29 -16.42
C SER A 52 6.72 0.69 -15.38
N ILE A 53 6.45 0.38 -14.11
CA ILE A 53 7.34 0.68 -12.99
C ILE A 53 8.31 -0.48 -12.79
N PRO A 54 9.64 -0.25 -12.82
CA PRO A 54 10.61 -1.29 -12.52
C PRO A 54 10.37 -1.88 -11.12
N ALA A 55 10.28 -3.20 -11.00
CA ALA A 55 9.99 -3.88 -9.73
C ALA A 55 10.97 -3.51 -8.61
N ILE A 56 12.23 -3.24 -8.96
CA ILE A 56 13.30 -2.79 -8.05
C ILE A 56 12.95 -1.51 -7.28
N VAL A 57 12.02 -0.69 -7.78
CA VAL A 57 11.53 0.52 -7.09
C VAL A 57 10.74 0.16 -5.83
N PHE A 58 10.13 -1.02 -5.78
CA PHE A 58 9.35 -1.49 -4.64
C PHE A 58 10.15 -2.37 -3.67
N ASP A 59 11.37 -2.77 -4.04
CA ASP A 59 12.24 -3.55 -3.16
C ASP A 59 12.70 -2.70 -1.97
N LEU A 60 12.89 -3.35 -0.81
CA LEU A 60 13.41 -2.65 0.36
C LEU A 60 14.87 -2.28 0.12
N ASN A 61 15.16 -1.00 0.13
CA ASN A 61 16.50 -0.50 0.27
C ASN A 61 16.85 -0.43 1.77
N LEU A 62 17.84 -1.21 2.21
CA LEU A 62 18.25 -1.26 3.61
C LEU A 62 19.08 -0.05 4.05
N ASP A 63 19.67 0.70 3.12
CA ASP A 63 20.57 1.81 3.44
C ASP A 63 19.79 3.07 3.82
N ASP A 64 18.64 3.30 3.20
CA ASP A 64 17.77 4.46 3.45
C ASP A 64 16.36 4.08 3.89
N SER A 65 16.07 2.79 4.06
CA SER A 65 14.76 2.25 4.44
C SER A 65 13.63 2.63 3.47
N THR A 66 13.96 2.94 2.22
CA THR A 66 12.98 3.26 1.17
C THR A 66 12.50 2.01 0.44
N GLY A 67 11.49 2.20 -0.43
CA GLY A 67 10.79 1.13 -1.12
C GLY A 67 9.58 0.60 -0.36
N ARG A 68 9.00 -0.49 -0.87
CA ARG A 68 7.79 -1.15 -0.35
C ARG A 68 6.56 -0.22 -0.22
N LEU A 69 5.49 -0.78 0.36
CA LEU A 69 4.27 -0.06 0.74
C LEU A 69 4.16 0.03 2.26
N ILE A 70 3.80 1.21 2.76
CA ILE A 70 3.50 1.47 4.17
C ILE A 70 2.00 1.69 4.33
N ILE A 71 1.39 1.02 5.31
CA ILE A 71 0.06 1.39 5.80
C ILE A 71 0.23 2.37 6.96
N ASP A 72 -0.16 3.62 6.72
CA ASP A 72 -0.15 4.69 7.71
C ASP A 72 -1.57 5.24 7.90
N SER A 73 -2.22 4.87 9.00
CA SER A 73 -3.57 5.35 9.34
C SER A 73 -3.61 6.82 9.79
N GLY A 74 -2.45 7.45 10.00
CA GLY A 74 -2.31 8.88 10.28
C GLY A 74 -2.33 9.78 9.04
N SER A 75 -2.18 9.20 7.84
CA SER A 75 -2.22 9.97 6.58
C SER A 75 -3.62 10.01 5.97
N THR A 76 -4.00 11.18 5.43
CA THR A 76 -5.25 11.35 4.68
C THR A 76 -5.10 11.07 3.19
N THR A 77 -3.88 10.93 2.69
CA THR A 77 -3.57 10.75 1.26
C THR A 77 -2.52 9.67 1.04
N THR A 78 -2.60 8.97 -0.09
CA THR A 78 -1.53 8.09 -0.53
C THR A 78 -0.38 8.92 -1.09
N MET A 79 0.81 8.75 -0.51
CA MET A 79 2.02 9.39 -1.01
C MET A 79 2.77 8.42 -1.92
N LEU A 80 3.22 8.93 -3.07
CA LEU A 80 4.04 8.18 -4.02
C LEU A 80 5.42 8.85 -4.10
N VAL A 81 6.47 8.03 -4.19
CA VAL A 81 7.80 8.52 -4.56
C VAL A 81 7.77 9.09 -5.99
N ASP A 82 8.63 10.07 -6.29
CA ASP A 82 8.55 10.85 -7.54
C ASP A 82 8.56 9.99 -8.81
N ILE A 83 9.38 8.93 -8.85
CA ILE A 83 9.46 8.05 -10.01
C ILE A 83 8.14 7.32 -10.31
N VAL A 84 7.40 6.93 -9.27
CA VAL A 84 6.08 6.30 -9.38
C VAL A 84 5.01 7.34 -9.71
N ARG A 85 5.11 8.52 -9.10
CA ARG A 85 4.20 9.64 -9.34
C ARG A 85 4.22 10.09 -10.79
N ILE A 86 5.41 10.24 -11.40
CA ILE A 86 5.56 10.66 -12.80
C ILE A 86 4.84 9.68 -13.73
N MET A 87 5.06 8.37 -13.54
CA MET A 87 4.38 7.34 -14.34
C MET A 87 2.87 7.30 -14.14
N THR A 88 2.37 7.71 -12.96
CA THR A 88 0.92 7.79 -12.71
C THR A 88 0.29 9.00 -13.43
N ILE A 89 1.01 10.12 -13.53
CA ILE A 89 0.54 11.33 -14.21
C ILE A 89 0.51 11.13 -15.73
N GLU A 90 1.48 10.42 -16.32
CA GLU A 90 1.53 10.16 -17.76
C GLU A 90 0.36 9.32 -18.29
N VAL A 91 -0.32 8.55 -17.43
CA VAL A 91 -1.50 7.75 -17.80
C VAL A 91 -2.82 8.48 -17.54
N THR A 92 -2.77 9.66 -16.91
CA THR A 92 -3.96 10.50 -16.76
C THR A 92 -4.27 11.15 -18.13
N PRO A 93 -5.46 10.94 -18.73
CA PRO A 93 -5.78 11.61 -19.98
C PRO A 93 -5.69 13.12 -19.78
N LYS A 94 -4.98 13.81 -20.69
CA LYS A 94 -5.01 15.27 -20.74
C LYS A 94 -6.47 15.69 -20.93
N VAL A 95 -7.05 16.28 -19.90
CA VAL A 95 -8.35 16.98 -19.96
C VAL A 95 -8.17 18.25 -20.78
#